data_AF-A0A8X8XQK4-F1
#
_entry.id   AF-A0A8X8XQK4-F1
#
_cell.length_a   1.000
_cell.length_b   1.000
_cell.length_c   1.000
_cell.angle_alpha   90.00
_cell.angle_beta   90.00
_cell.angle_gamma   90.00
#
_symmetry.space_group_name_H-M   'P 1'
#
loop_
_entity.id
_entity.type
_entity.pdbx_description
1 polymer ?
#
loop_
_entity_poly.entity_id
_entity_poly.type
_entity_poly.pdbx_seq_one_letter_code
_entity_poly.pdbx_strand_id
1 'polypeptide(L)'
;MEGKINEGEGGTSDHRSTISAGKADGERESTGVGAEMELESERGGRLGYSDGSATLGVFANETVTFSLANGRKARLHDVLVGCSQSARGQSFEAADGVMGLGYSNYSLAVKAAGKFGGKFSYCLVDHLSPENVSSYLIFGSHNELNISVTRIRYTELVLGVINPFYAVNVKGISVGDIMLDIPDEVWDLSDVGGAIVDSGTSLTVLTQPAYQPVMAALRQSLQAFKRLDLDIA
;
A
#
# COMPACT_ATOMS: atom_id res chain seq x y z
N MET A 1 5.20 -1.83 8.97
CA MET A 1 5.45 -0.45 9.44
C MET A 1 4.48 -0.14 10.58
N GLU A 2 4.77 0.83 11.44
CA GLU A 2 3.84 1.41 12.43
C GLU A 2 4.06 2.94 12.46
N GLY A 3 3.01 3.76 12.49
CA GLY A 3 3.09 5.22 12.64
C GLY A 3 1.75 5.79 13.12
N LYS A 4 1.72 6.78 14.03
CA LYS A 4 0.60 7.00 14.99
C LYS A 4 -0.17 8.34 14.80
N ILE A 5 -1.52 8.31 14.86
CA ILE A 5 -2.48 9.44 14.95
C ILE A 5 -3.58 9.21 16.03
N ASN A 6 -4.33 10.24 16.48
CA ASN A 6 -5.22 10.13 17.67
C ASN A 6 -6.43 11.10 17.56
N GLU A 7 -7.61 10.97 18.21
CA GLU A 7 -8.37 9.88 18.90
C GLU A 7 -9.79 10.43 19.30
N GLY A 8 -10.82 9.61 19.59
CA GLY A 8 -12.14 10.08 20.10
C GLY A 8 -13.32 9.06 20.07
N GLU A 9 -14.17 8.99 21.11
CA GLU A 9 -15.10 7.87 21.41
C GLU A 9 -16.60 8.03 21.02
N GLY A 10 -17.33 6.90 20.94
CA GLY A 10 -18.81 6.81 20.80
C GLY A 10 -19.29 5.44 20.25
N GLY A 11 -20.46 4.88 20.66
CA GLY A 11 -20.78 3.44 20.42
C GLY A 11 -22.24 2.99 20.17
N THR A 12 -22.38 1.67 19.89
CA THR A 12 -23.59 0.78 19.83
C THR A 12 -24.81 1.23 18.99
N SER A 13 -25.31 0.46 18.02
CA SER A 13 -26.14 -0.75 18.22
C SER A 13 -26.24 -1.64 16.95
N ASP A 14 -26.88 -2.80 17.03
CA ASP A 14 -26.69 -4.02 16.23
C ASP A 14 -27.50 -4.15 14.92
N HIS A 15 -26.91 -4.78 13.89
CA HIS A 15 -27.55 -5.61 12.83
C HIS A 15 -26.49 -6.21 11.88
N ARG A 16 -26.84 -7.34 11.23
CA ARG A 16 -25.88 -8.34 10.71
C ARG A 16 -25.87 -8.42 9.18
N SER A 17 -24.76 -8.01 8.57
CA SER A 17 -24.41 -8.33 7.17
C SER A 17 -22.96 -8.81 7.11
N THR A 18 -22.69 -9.78 6.24
CA THR A 18 -21.36 -10.36 6.00
C THR A 18 -20.91 -9.96 4.61
N ILE A 19 -19.73 -9.36 4.48
CA ILE A 19 -19.06 -9.19 3.18
C ILE A 19 -17.90 -10.18 3.15
N SER A 20 -18.01 -11.17 2.29
CA SER A 20 -16.94 -12.10 1.94
C SER A 20 -16.17 -11.54 0.75
N ALA A 21 -14.86 -11.33 0.88
CA ALA A 21 -14.00 -11.16 -0.29
C ALA A 21 -13.91 -12.51 -1.02
N GLY A 22 -14.30 -12.53 -2.29
CA GLY A 22 -14.26 -13.70 -3.14
C GLY A 22 -12.87 -13.98 -3.70
N LYS A 23 -12.69 -15.20 -4.17
CA LYS A 23 -11.47 -15.76 -4.75
C LYS A 23 -11.19 -15.18 -6.15
N ALA A 24 -9.92 -14.84 -6.42
CA ALA A 24 -9.43 -14.60 -7.77
C ALA A 24 -8.75 -15.88 -8.30
N ASP A 25 -9.34 -16.50 -9.31
CA ASP A 25 -8.71 -17.55 -10.12
C ASP A 25 -8.15 -16.91 -11.41
N GLY A 26 -6.90 -17.18 -11.75
CA GLY A 26 -6.33 -16.84 -13.06
C GLY A 26 -5.04 -16.02 -13.02
N GLU A 27 -4.04 -16.46 -13.77
CA GLU A 27 -2.70 -15.88 -13.81
C GLU A 27 -2.65 -14.57 -14.63
N ARG A 28 -2.26 -13.45 -14.00
CA ARG A 28 -1.26 -12.51 -14.57
C ARG A 28 -0.73 -11.51 -13.55
N GLU A 29 0.51 -11.08 -13.82
CA GLU A 29 1.30 -10.17 -12.99
C GLU A 29 0.67 -8.77 -12.94
N SER A 30 0.16 -8.36 -11.78
CA SER A 30 -0.35 -6.99 -11.58
C SER A 30 0.80 -6.06 -11.19
N THR A 31 1.13 -5.14 -12.08
CA THR A 31 2.16 -4.10 -11.89
C THR A 31 1.52 -2.81 -11.37
N GLY A 32 0.91 -2.88 -10.18
CA GLY A 32 0.33 -1.67 -9.58
C GLY A 32 1.41 -0.62 -9.31
N VAL A 33 1.07 0.65 -9.51
CA VAL A 33 1.92 1.81 -9.20
C VAL A 33 1.02 2.96 -8.77
N GLY A 34 1.34 3.58 -7.64
CA GLY A 34 0.78 4.82 -7.09
C GLY A 34 -0.45 5.44 -7.76
N ALA A 35 -1.58 5.42 -7.04
CA ALA A 35 -2.84 5.99 -7.52
C ALA A 35 -3.06 7.43 -7.06
N GLU A 36 -3.43 8.29 -8.00
CA GLU A 36 -3.87 9.67 -7.77
C GLU A 36 -5.40 9.78 -7.99
N MET A 37 -6.05 10.60 -7.15
CA MET A 37 -7.51 10.68 -7.07
C MET A 37 -7.97 12.11 -7.35
N GLU A 38 -8.64 12.31 -8.49
CA GLU A 38 -9.13 13.61 -8.92
C GLU A 38 -10.65 13.67 -8.74
N LEU A 39 -11.10 14.59 -7.87
CA LEU A 39 -12.51 14.82 -7.57
C LEU A 39 -13.06 15.91 -8.49
N GLU A 40 -13.58 15.49 -9.64
CA GLU A 40 -14.41 16.37 -10.48
C GLU A 40 -15.75 16.69 -9.77
N SER A 41 -16.27 17.89 -9.98
CA SER A 41 -17.41 18.39 -9.21
C SER A 41 -18.73 17.71 -9.58
N GLU A 42 -19.54 17.45 -8.55
CA GLU A 42 -20.92 16.91 -8.61
C GLU A 42 -21.10 15.46 -9.08
N ARG A 43 -20.79 14.55 -8.14
CA ARG A 43 -21.11 13.09 -8.09
C ARG A 43 -20.27 12.14 -8.93
N GLY A 44 -19.55 12.61 -9.94
CA GLY A 44 -18.54 11.80 -10.62
C GLY A 44 -17.17 11.88 -9.94
N GLY A 45 -16.28 10.94 -10.24
CA GLY A 45 -14.86 11.17 -10.05
C GLY A 45 -14.00 10.00 -10.54
N ARG A 46 -12.70 10.27 -10.61
CA ARG A 46 -11.73 9.43 -11.29
C ARG A 46 -10.61 9.03 -10.33
N LEU A 47 -10.24 7.75 -10.39
CA LEU A 47 -9.02 7.25 -9.77
C LEU A 47 -8.17 6.58 -10.84
N GLY A 48 -6.92 7.03 -10.97
CA GLY A 48 -5.96 6.54 -11.95
C GLY A 48 -4.72 6.00 -11.26
N TYR A 49 -4.15 4.94 -11.83
CA TYR A 49 -2.87 4.36 -11.45
C TYR A 49 -1.80 4.74 -12.48
N SER A 50 -0.52 4.68 -12.08
CA SER A 50 0.60 5.02 -12.96
C SER A 50 0.90 3.96 -14.04
N ASP A 51 0.33 2.76 -13.96
CA ASP A 51 0.27 1.77 -15.05
C ASP A 51 -0.71 2.19 -16.18
N GLY A 52 -1.40 3.33 -16.00
CA GLY A 52 -2.42 3.84 -16.90
C GLY A 52 -3.81 3.26 -16.65
N SER A 53 -3.98 2.31 -15.75
CA SER A 53 -5.28 1.80 -15.31
C SER A 53 -6.11 2.93 -14.69
N ALA A 54 -7.43 2.93 -14.92
CA ALA A 54 -8.31 3.92 -14.31
C ALA A 54 -9.72 3.39 -14.09
N THR A 55 -10.39 3.94 -13.08
CA THR A 55 -11.82 3.78 -12.82
C THR A 55 -12.53 5.12 -12.81
N LEU A 56 -13.77 5.13 -13.28
CA LEU A 56 -14.73 6.23 -13.19
C LEU A 56 -15.93 5.72 -12.40
N GLY A 57 -16.33 6.49 -11.38
CA GLY A 57 -17.35 6.05 -10.44
C GLY A 57 -18.11 7.21 -9.79
N VAL A 58 -18.94 6.85 -8.82
CA VAL A 58 -19.57 7.80 -7.88
C VAL A 58 -19.07 7.53 -6.48
N PHE A 59 -19.08 8.53 -5.60
CA PHE A 59 -18.71 8.36 -4.18
C PHE A 59 -19.91 8.45 -3.25
N ALA A 60 -19.88 7.65 -2.19
CA ALA A 60 -20.82 7.68 -1.09
C ALA A 60 -20.08 7.62 0.26
N ASN A 61 -20.70 8.15 1.31
CA ASN A 61 -20.23 7.95 2.69
C ASN A 61 -20.85 6.67 3.24
N GLU A 62 -20.02 5.73 3.64
CA GLU A 62 -20.41 4.39 4.08
C GLU A 62 -19.93 4.09 5.51
N THR A 63 -20.44 2.99 6.07
CA THR A 63 -20.02 2.47 7.38
C THR A 63 -19.25 1.16 7.23
N VAL A 64 -17.94 1.19 7.47
CA VAL A 64 -17.08 0.00 7.47
C VAL A 64 -17.07 -0.65 8.85
N THR A 65 -17.13 -1.99 8.90
CA THR A 65 -17.10 -2.75 10.16
C THR A 65 -15.82 -3.57 10.29
N PHE A 66 -15.09 -3.36 11.38
CA PHE A 66 -13.85 -4.05 11.72
C PHE A 66 -14.10 -5.11 12.81
N SER A 67 -13.40 -6.24 12.73
CA SER A 67 -13.27 -7.22 13.82
C SER A 67 -12.13 -6.80 14.75
N LEU A 68 -12.38 -6.79 16.05
CA LEU A 68 -11.37 -6.50 17.07
C LEU A 68 -10.76 -7.80 17.61
N ALA A 69 -9.53 -7.75 18.12
CA ALA A 69 -8.82 -8.93 18.67
C ALA A 69 -9.59 -9.58 19.85
N ASN A 70 -10.33 -8.78 20.63
CA ASN A 70 -11.25 -9.25 21.68
C ASN A 70 -12.58 -9.86 21.16
N GLY A 71 -12.71 -10.13 19.86
CA GLY A 71 -13.88 -10.76 19.25
C GLY A 71 -15.10 -9.83 19.04
N ARG A 72 -15.05 -8.58 19.52
CA ARG A 72 -16.10 -7.58 19.28
C ARG A 72 -15.97 -6.99 17.86
N LYS A 73 -17.00 -6.24 17.44
CA LYS A 73 -16.99 -5.45 16.21
C LYS A 73 -16.94 -3.96 16.51
N ALA A 74 -16.24 -3.20 15.67
CA ALA A 74 -16.23 -1.74 15.68
C ALA A 74 -16.72 -1.19 14.33
N ARG A 75 -17.56 -0.16 14.37
CA ARG A 75 -18.02 0.57 13.16
C ARG A 75 -17.23 1.87 13.00
N LEU A 76 -16.79 2.12 11.77
CA LEU A 76 -16.18 3.36 11.31
C LEU A 76 -17.17 3.99 10.31
N HIS A 77 -17.73 5.14 10.69
CA HIS A 77 -18.69 5.88 9.89
C HIS A 77 -17.98 6.92 9.00
N ASP A 78 -18.71 7.50 8.05
CA ASP A 78 -18.22 8.56 7.15
C ASP A 78 -16.91 8.18 6.43
N VAL A 79 -16.83 6.93 5.99
CA VAL A 79 -15.77 6.44 5.10
C VAL A 79 -16.20 6.72 3.67
N LEU A 80 -15.38 7.45 2.91
CA LEU A 80 -15.65 7.67 1.49
C LEU A 80 -15.39 6.37 0.72
N VAL A 81 -16.41 5.81 0.10
CA VAL A 81 -16.32 4.60 -0.73
C VAL A 81 -16.72 4.94 -2.16
N GLY A 82 -15.89 4.52 -3.12
CA GLY A 82 -16.17 4.66 -4.54
C GLY A 82 -16.92 3.44 -5.08
N CYS A 83 -18.02 3.69 -5.79
CA CYS A 83 -18.71 2.69 -6.61
C CYS A 83 -18.26 2.88 -8.07
N SER A 84 -17.41 1.96 -8.54
CA SER A 84 -16.94 1.94 -9.93
C SER A 84 -18.11 1.69 -10.88
N GLN A 85 -18.32 2.60 -11.83
CA GLN A 85 -19.26 2.40 -12.95
C GLN A 85 -18.54 1.85 -14.18
N SER A 86 -17.23 2.11 -14.29
CA SER A 86 -16.34 1.52 -15.29
C SER A 86 -14.92 1.47 -14.75
N ALA A 87 -14.18 0.43 -15.13
CA ALA A 87 -12.76 0.27 -14.86
C ALA A 87 -12.06 -0.22 -16.13
N ARG A 88 -10.78 0.13 -16.29
CA ARG A 88 -9.93 -0.32 -17.39
C ARG A 88 -8.48 -0.49 -16.91
N GLY A 89 -7.78 -1.44 -17.50
CA GLY A 89 -6.37 -1.74 -17.20
C GLY A 89 -6.20 -2.84 -16.15
N GLN A 90 -5.00 -3.44 -16.14
CA GLN A 90 -4.70 -4.71 -15.48
C GLN A 90 -4.87 -4.67 -13.96
N SER A 91 -4.63 -3.52 -13.33
CA SER A 91 -4.80 -3.31 -11.88
C SER A 91 -6.22 -3.62 -11.36
N PHE A 92 -7.24 -3.71 -12.23
CA PHE A 92 -8.63 -4.03 -11.85
C PHE A 92 -9.14 -5.37 -12.39
N GLU A 93 -8.34 -6.16 -13.12
CA GLU A 93 -8.81 -7.42 -13.72
C GLU A 93 -8.95 -8.55 -12.70
N ALA A 94 -8.12 -8.54 -11.65
CA ALA A 94 -8.03 -9.61 -10.65
C ALA A 94 -8.70 -9.28 -9.28
N ALA A 95 -9.46 -8.17 -9.19
CA ALA A 95 -10.05 -7.73 -7.92
C ALA A 95 -11.39 -7.01 -8.09
N ASP A 96 -12.38 -7.35 -7.24
CA ASP A 96 -13.68 -6.69 -7.17
C ASP A 96 -13.62 -5.23 -6.66
N GLY A 97 -12.47 -4.77 -6.20
CA GLY A 97 -12.27 -3.41 -5.70
C GLY A 97 -10.90 -3.16 -5.06
N VAL A 98 -10.64 -1.89 -4.75
CA VAL A 98 -9.37 -1.41 -4.18
C VAL A 98 -9.58 -0.84 -2.79
N MET A 99 -8.73 -1.23 -1.84
CA MET A 99 -8.64 -0.60 -0.51
C MET A 99 -7.52 0.43 -0.49
N GLY A 100 -7.88 1.72 -0.55
CA GLY A 100 -6.89 2.81 -0.48
C GLY A 100 -6.21 2.90 0.89
N LEU A 101 -4.92 2.54 0.94
CA LEU A 101 -4.10 2.63 2.16
C LEU A 101 -3.24 3.89 2.26
N GLY A 102 -3.15 4.72 1.21
CA GLY A 102 -2.31 5.94 1.18
C GLY A 102 -2.64 6.98 2.26
N TYR A 103 -1.73 7.90 2.50
CA TYR A 103 -1.89 9.03 3.39
C TYR A 103 -2.76 10.13 2.75
N SER A 104 -4.07 10.02 2.93
CA SER A 104 -5.07 11.00 2.47
C SER A 104 -6.27 11.01 3.41
N ASN A 105 -6.89 12.18 3.62
CA ASN A 105 -8.05 12.34 4.51
C ASN A 105 -9.27 11.49 4.11
N TYR A 106 -9.31 11.02 2.87
CA TYR A 106 -10.37 10.16 2.34
C TYR A 106 -10.03 8.66 2.40
N SER A 107 -8.76 8.29 2.68
CA SER A 107 -8.35 6.89 2.68
C SER A 107 -8.91 6.12 3.88
N LEU A 108 -9.16 4.82 3.69
CA LEU A 108 -9.56 3.96 4.80
C LEU A 108 -8.45 3.92 5.86
N ALA A 109 -7.19 3.98 5.45
CA ALA A 109 -6.06 3.93 6.38
C ALA A 109 -6.06 5.10 7.37
N VAL A 110 -6.17 6.35 6.90
CA VAL A 110 -6.18 7.52 7.81
C VAL A 110 -7.43 7.53 8.68
N LYS A 111 -8.61 7.20 8.12
CA LYS A 111 -9.87 7.12 8.87
C LYS A 111 -9.83 6.03 9.96
N ALA A 112 -9.34 4.84 9.64
CA ALA A 112 -9.26 3.71 10.57
C ALA A 112 -8.16 3.92 11.62
N ALA A 113 -6.97 4.38 11.20
CA ALA A 113 -5.89 4.72 12.12
C ALA A 113 -6.34 5.79 13.14
N GLY A 114 -7.05 6.84 12.71
CA GLY A 114 -7.60 7.87 13.60
C GLY A 114 -8.56 7.33 14.68
N LYS A 115 -9.27 6.22 14.37
CA LYS A 115 -10.16 5.54 15.32
C LYS A 115 -9.44 4.54 16.22
N PHE A 116 -8.40 3.87 15.74
CA PHE A 116 -7.83 2.67 16.37
C PHE A 116 -6.45 2.88 17.01
N GLY A 117 -6.17 4.06 17.58
CA GLY A 117 -4.89 4.33 18.25
C GLY A 117 -3.72 4.51 17.27
N GLY A 118 -4.04 4.85 16.03
CA GLY A 118 -3.20 5.72 15.23
C GLY A 118 -2.39 5.10 14.13
N LYS A 119 -2.27 3.78 14.13
CA LYS A 119 -1.35 3.07 13.24
C LYS A 119 -2.06 1.98 12.47
N PHE A 120 -1.45 1.59 11.38
CA PHE A 120 -1.72 0.31 10.75
C PHE A 120 -0.42 -0.39 10.43
N SER A 121 -0.54 -1.68 10.20
CA SER A 121 0.56 -2.59 9.88
C SER A 121 0.01 -3.69 8.98
N TYR A 122 0.88 -4.24 8.14
CA TYR A 122 0.54 -5.38 7.32
C TYR A 122 1.66 -6.41 7.31
N CYS A 123 1.27 -7.66 7.14
CA CYS A 123 2.14 -8.80 6.83
C CYS A 123 1.53 -9.45 5.59
N LEU A 124 2.16 -9.25 4.43
CA LEU A 124 1.74 -9.84 3.18
C LEU A 124 2.45 -11.18 3.01
N VAL A 125 1.71 -12.21 2.63
CA VAL A 125 2.27 -13.49 2.20
C VAL A 125 2.64 -13.42 0.71
N ASP A 126 3.46 -14.36 0.24
CA ASP A 126 3.75 -14.48 -1.19
C ASP A 126 2.44 -14.74 -1.96
N HIS A 127 2.23 -14.05 -3.08
CA HIS A 127 1.08 -14.28 -3.96
C HIS A 127 0.96 -15.73 -4.49
N LEU A 128 2.06 -16.51 -4.48
CA LEU A 128 2.08 -17.94 -4.81
C LEU A 128 1.80 -18.85 -3.59
N SER A 129 1.46 -18.27 -2.43
CA SER A 129 1.12 -19.05 -1.23
C SER A 129 -0.19 -19.83 -1.42
N PRO A 130 -0.33 -21.03 -0.82
CA PRO A 130 -1.61 -21.75 -0.83
C PRO A 130 -2.73 -20.96 -0.14
N GLU A 131 -3.98 -21.16 -0.59
CA GLU A 131 -5.19 -20.46 -0.10
C GLU A 131 -5.45 -20.57 1.41
N ASN A 132 -4.79 -21.50 2.12
CA ASN A 132 -4.91 -21.65 3.57
C ASN A 132 -3.93 -20.77 4.37
N VAL A 133 -3.08 -19.96 3.71
CA VAL A 133 -2.19 -18.99 4.33
C VAL A 133 -2.78 -17.58 4.17
N SER A 134 -2.88 -16.83 5.26
CA SER A 134 -3.52 -15.50 5.24
C SER A 134 -2.51 -14.37 5.45
N SER A 135 -2.61 -13.33 4.62
CA SER A 135 -2.07 -12.00 4.93
C SER A 135 -2.82 -11.35 6.08
N TYR A 136 -2.18 -10.40 6.76
CA TYR A 136 -2.79 -9.61 7.83
C TYR A 136 -2.69 -8.12 7.53
N LEU A 137 -3.77 -7.39 7.77
CA LEU A 137 -3.83 -5.92 7.86
C LEU A 137 -4.47 -5.57 9.19
N ILE A 138 -3.74 -4.86 10.05
CA ILE A 138 -4.13 -4.58 11.44
C ILE A 138 -4.11 -3.08 11.65
N PHE A 139 -5.22 -2.52 12.12
CA PHE A 139 -5.31 -1.14 12.61
C PHE A 139 -5.18 -1.14 14.13
N GLY A 140 -4.29 -0.31 14.66
CA GLY A 140 -3.95 -0.23 16.08
C GLY A 140 -2.75 -1.08 16.51
N SER A 141 -2.66 -1.38 17.81
CA SER A 141 -1.47 -2.02 18.39
C SER A 141 -1.56 -3.55 18.40
N HIS A 142 -0.44 -4.20 18.10
CA HIS A 142 -0.31 -5.67 18.14
C HIS A 142 -0.34 -6.29 19.55
N ASN A 143 -0.42 -5.48 20.61
CA ASN A 143 -0.33 -5.93 22.00
C ASN A 143 -1.35 -7.02 22.36
N GLU A 144 -2.51 -7.04 21.69
CA GLU A 144 -3.58 -8.04 21.91
C GLU A 144 -3.43 -9.30 21.05
N LEU A 145 -2.49 -9.35 20.10
CA LEU A 145 -2.39 -10.40 19.07
C LEU A 145 -1.34 -11.48 19.35
N ASN A 146 -0.59 -11.40 20.46
CA ASN A 146 0.51 -12.31 20.83
C ASN A 146 1.60 -12.48 19.74
N ILE A 147 1.70 -11.56 18.77
CA ILE A 147 2.71 -11.61 17.71
C ILE A 147 4.05 -11.15 18.30
N SER A 148 4.95 -12.09 18.54
CA SER A 148 6.29 -11.84 19.06
C SER A 148 7.22 -11.26 17.99
N VAL A 149 7.05 -9.98 17.65
CA VAL A 149 7.93 -9.28 16.70
C VAL A 149 9.22 -8.84 17.39
N THR A 150 10.13 -9.80 17.61
CA THR A 150 11.34 -9.61 18.44
C THR A 150 12.38 -8.63 17.89
N ARG A 151 12.24 -8.12 16.65
CA ARG A 151 13.25 -7.29 15.96
C ARG A 151 12.65 -6.23 15.01
N ILE A 152 11.71 -5.41 15.48
CA ILE A 152 11.29 -4.23 14.69
C ILE A 152 12.45 -3.23 14.58
N ARG A 153 12.73 -2.75 13.37
CA ARG A 153 13.54 -1.57 13.10
C ARG A 153 12.62 -0.43 12.69
N TYR A 154 12.98 0.78 13.09
CA TYR A 154 12.21 1.99 12.81
C TYR A 154 13.07 2.95 11.97
N THR A 155 12.42 3.62 11.03
CA THR A 155 12.92 4.82 10.35
C THR A 155 11.85 5.89 10.49
N GLU A 156 12.22 7.15 10.25
CA GLU A 156 11.25 8.24 10.22
C GLU A 156 10.30 8.08 9.03
N LEU A 157 9.00 8.21 9.31
CA LEU A 157 7.95 8.25 8.30
C LEU A 157 7.66 9.71 7.98
N VAL A 158 7.99 10.13 6.77
CA VAL A 158 7.80 11.51 6.29
C VAL A 158 6.44 11.57 5.59
N LEU A 159 5.57 12.48 6.06
CA LEU A 159 4.20 12.63 5.60
C LEU A 159 3.97 14.04 5.06
N GLY A 160 3.03 14.20 4.14
CA GLY A 160 2.65 15.51 3.59
C GLY A 160 3.56 16.03 2.47
N VAL A 161 4.74 15.44 2.25
CA VAL A 161 5.72 15.88 1.23
C VAL A 161 5.40 15.28 -0.15
N ILE A 162 5.26 13.95 -0.23
CA ILE A 162 4.88 13.25 -1.47
C ILE A 162 3.51 12.61 -1.25
N ASN A 163 2.41 13.36 -1.40
CA ASN A 163 1.06 12.84 -1.18
C ASN A 163 0.57 12.01 -2.39
N PRO A 164 -0.24 10.96 -2.20
CA PRO A 164 -0.72 10.39 -0.94
C PRO A 164 0.18 9.28 -0.39
N PHE A 165 1.50 9.35 -0.57
CA PHE A 165 2.43 8.27 -0.27
C PHE A 165 3.03 8.33 1.14
N TYR A 166 3.61 7.21 1.56
CA TYR A 166 4.40 7.09 2.79
C TYR A 166 5.89 7.21 2.44
N ALA A 167 6.46 8.40 2.60
CA ALA A 167 7.88 8.63 2.31
C ALA A 167 8.77 8.22 3.49
N VAL A 168 10.00 7.80 3.20
CA VAL A 168 11.01 7.40 4.19
C VAL A 168 12.38 7.94 3.85
N ASN A 169 13.15 8.28 4.87
CA ASN A 169 14.54 8.71 4.70
C ASN A 169 15.44 7.50 4.37
N VAL A 170 16.05 7.51 3.18
CA VAL A 170 17.03 6.54 2.69
C VAL A 170 18.39 7.24 2.50
N LYS A 171 19.49 6.52 2.71
CA LYS A 171 20.87 7.07 2.65
C LYS A 171 21.73 6.50 1.52
N GLY A 172 21.16 5.66 0.66
CA GLY A 172 21.91 4.84 -0.29
C GLY A 172 21.50 3.37 -0.25
N ILE A 173 22.06 2.59 -1.18
CA ILE A 173 21.86 1.15 -1.31
C ILE A 173 23.23 0.47 -1.19
N SER A 174 23.29 -0.66 -0.50
CA SER A 174 24.49 -1.51 -0.43
C SER A 174 24.22 -2.89 -1.00
N VAL A 175 25.19 -3.43 -1.74
CA VAL A 175 25.13 -4.79 -2.31
C VAL A 175 26.38 -5.55 -1.84
N GLY A 176 26.19 -6.64 -1.11
CA GLY A 176 27.30 -7.41 -0.53
C GLY A 176 28.17 -6.58 0.43
N ASP A 177 27.53 -5.80 1.31
CA ASP A 177 28.16 -4.85 2.26
C ASP A 177 28.95 -3.68 1.62
N ILE A 178 28.95 -3.55 0.28
CA ILE A 178 29.55 -2.42 -0.44
C ILE A 178 28.45 -1.37 -0.69
N MET A 179 28.61 -0.18 -0.11
CA MET A 179 27.77 0.98 -0.44
C MET A 179 28.01 1.40 -1.89
N LEU A 180 26.93 1.61 -2.64
CA LEU A 180 26.98 2.03 -4.03
C LEU A 180 27.11 3.55 -4.14
N ASP A 181 27.87 4.00 -5.12
CA ASP A 181 27.98 5.41 -5.51
C ASP A 181 26.70 5.81 -6.26
N ILE A 182 25.76 6.42 -5.53
CA ILE A 182 24.48 6.92 -6.02
C ILE A 182 24.38 8.39 -5.56
N PRO A 183 24.11 9.36 -6.46
CA PRO A 183 24.06 10.77 -6.11
C PRO A 183 23.05 11.07 -5.00
N ASP A 184 23.40 11.94 -4.05
CA ASP A 184 22.58 12.25 -2.87
C ASP A 184 21.21 12.86 -3.26
N GLU A 185 21.15 13.56 -4.40
CA GLU A 185 19.93 14.16 -4.95
C GLU A 185 18.84 13.13 -5.27
N VAL A 186 19.21 11.85 -5.46
CA VAL A 186 18.23 10.75 -5.62
C VAL A 186 17.39 10.55 -4.37
N TRP A 187 17.94 10.87 -3.19
CA TRP A 187 17.29 10.65 -1.90
C TRP A 187 16.61 11.92 -1.34
N ASP A 188 16.77 13.06 -2.01
CA ASP A 188 16.24 14.34 -1.54
C ASP A 188 14.71 14.44 -1.73
N LEU A 189 13.98 14.37 -0.62
CA LEU A 189 12.53 14.53 -0.55
C LEU A 189 12.05 15.96 -0.85
N SER A 190 12.94 16.95 -0.95
CA SER A 190 12.57 18.35 -1.21
C SER A 190 12.57 18.74 -2.70
N ASP A 191 13.01 17.84 -3.58
CA ASP A 191 13.02 17.99 -5.04
C ASP A 191 12.36 16.75 -5.70
N VAL A 192 12.77 16.37 -6.91
CA VAL A 192 12.30 15.20 -7.68
C VAL A 192 12.72 13.82 -7.10
N GLY A 193 13.34 13.78 -5.93
CA GLY A 193 13.93 12.59 -5.33
C GLY A 193 13.10 11.94 -4.21
N GLY A 194 13.77 11.09 -3.43
CA GLY A 194 13.23 10.44 -2.25
C GLY A 194 12.82 8.97 -2.45
N ALA A 195 12.28 8.37 -1.39
CA ALA A 195 11.83 6.98 -1.39
C ALA A 195 10.46 6.87 -0.73
N ILE A 196 9.57 6.10 -1.35
CA ILE A 196 8.22 5.80 -0.85
C ILE A 196 8.05 4.31 -0.57
N VAL A 197 7.13 3.98 0.33
CA VAL A 197 6.63 2.62 0.53
C VAL A 197 5.29 2.50 -0.18
N ASP A 198 5.26 1.77 -1.30
CA ASP A 198 4.05 1.48 -2.08
C ASP A 198 3.73 -0.02 -2.00
N SER A 199 2.55 -0.36 -1.48
CA SER A 199 2.03 -1.74 -1.46
C SER A 199 1.20 -2.08 -2.69
N GLY A 200 1.01 -1.13 -3.62
CA GLY A 200 0.41 -1.38 -4.93
C GLY A 200 1.36 -2.13 -5.87
N THR A 201 2.68 -1.98 -5.69
CA THR A 201 3.67 -2.56 -6.60
C THR A 201 4.33 -3.83 -6.06
N SER A 202 4.50 -4.81 -6.94
CA SER A 202 5.30 -6.02 -6.67
C SER A 202 6.80 -5.80 -6.87
N LEU A 203 7.20 -4.74 -7.60
CA LEU A 203 8.58 -4.48 -8.01
C LEU A 203 9.14 -3.22 -7.35
N THR A 204 10.39 -3.29 -6.86
CA THR A 204 11.09 -2.07 -6.45
C THR A 204 11.52 -1.27 -7.69
N VAL A 205 10.87 -0.14 -7.93
CA VAL A 205 11.22 0.82 -8.98
C VAL A 205 12.34 1.73 -8.47
N LEU A 206 13.37 1.94 -9.30
CA LEU A 206 14.50 2.84 -9.01
C LEU A 206 14.61 3.87 -10.13
N THR A 207 14.94 5.12 -9.76
CA THR A 207 15.33 6.15 -10.74
C THR A 207 16.62 5.71 -11.46
N GLN A 208 16.81 6.15 -12.70
CA GLN A 208 17.94 5.72 -13.53
C GLN A 208 19.32 5.87 -12.84
N PRO A 209 19.61 6.95 -12.06
CA PRO A 209 20.88 7.09 -11.34
C PRO A 209 21.10 6.05 -10.23
N ALA A 210 20.04 5.54 -9.58
CA ALA A 210 20.15 4.43 -8.62
C ALA A 210 20.11 3.05 -9.30
N TYR A 211 19.30 2.90 -10.35
CA TYR A 211 19.14 1.65 -11.08
C TYR A 211 20.46 1.15 -11.69
N GLN A 212 21.25 2.04 -12.33
CA GLN A 212 22.47 1.62 -13.02
C GLN A 212 23.55 1.06 -12.07
N PRO A 213 23.92 1.71 -10.95
CA PRO A 213 24.84 1.13 -9.96
C PRO A 213 24.34 -0.18 -9.35
N VAL A 214 23.05 -0.25 -8.98
CA VAL A 214 22.44 -1.47 -8.41
C VAL A 214 22.53 -2.63 -9.38
N MET A 215 22.12 -2.44 -10.64
CA MET A 215 22.18 -3.50 -11.64
C MET A 215 23.61 -3.83 -12.06
N ALA A 216 24.54 -2.88 -12.03
CA ALA A 216 25.96 -3.15 -12.26
C ALA A 216 26.57 -4.04 -11.17
N ALA A 217 26.25 -3.80 -9.90
CA ALA A 217 26.67 -4.64 -8.78
C ALA A 217 26.04 -6.04 -8.85
N LEU A 218 24.71 -6.12 -9.02
CA LEU A 218 23.99 -7.40 -9.13
C LEU A 218 24.46 -8.26 -10.31
N ARG A 219 24.80 -7.65 -11.46
CA ARG A 219 25.35 -8.39 -12.61
C ARG A 219 26.64 -9.15 -12.28
N GLN A 220 27.46 -8.67 -11.35
CA GLN A 220 28.67 -9.39 -10.93
C GLN A 220 28.31 -10.66 -10.14
N SER A 221 27.34 -10.57 -9.23
CA SER A 221 26.83 -11.74 -8.49
C SER A 221 26.07 -12.73 -9.37
N LEU A 222 25.50 -12.28 -10.49
CA LEU A 222 24.64 -13.06 -11.36
C LEU A 222 25.33 -13.65 -12.61
N GLN A 223 26.65 -13.52 -12.77
CA GLN A 223 27.39 -14.00 -13.96
C GLN A 223 27.21 -15.50 -14.26
N ALA A 224 26.91 -16.31 -13.25
CA ALA A 224 26.68 -17.75 -13.39
C ALA A 224 25.30 -18.11 -14.00
N PHE A 225 24.38 -17.14 -14.12
CA PHE A 225 23.02 -17.37 -14.59
C PHE A 225 22.85 -16.83 -16.02
N LYS A 226 22.16 -17.61 -16.87
CA LYS A 226 21.77 -17.14 -18.20
C LYS A 226 20.73 -16.03 -18.04
N ARG A 227 21.04 -14.82 -18.52
CA ARG A 227 20.05 -13.76 -18.66
C ARG A 227 18.93 -14.24 -19.60
N LEU A 228 17.69 -14.13 -19.13
CA LEU A 228 16.52 -14.25 -19.98
C LEU A 228 16.20 -12.87 -20.55
N ASP A 229 16.02 -12.81 -21.86
CA ASP A 229 15.46 -11.65 -22.52
C ASP A 229 13.93 -11.82 -22.45
N LEU A 230 13.32 -11.12 -21.50
CA LEU A 230 11.88 -11.03 -21.37
C LEU A 230 11.41 -9.78 -22.12
N ASP A 231 10.61 -9.97 -23.16
CA ASP A 231 9.87 -8.90 -23.81
C ASP A 231 8.73 -8.44 -22.89
N ILE A 232 9.08 -7.64 -21.88
CA ILE A 232 8.13 -6.92 -21.04
C ILE A 232 7.68 -5.69 -21.83
N ALA A 233 6.57 -5.86 -22.56
CA ALA A 233 5.94 -4.86 -23.42
C ALA A 233 4.93 -3.99 -22.65
#